data_AF-A0AAU6I9T3-F1
#
_entry.id   AF-A0AAU6I9T3-F1
#
_cell.length_a   1.000
_cell.length_b   1.000
_cell.length_c   1.000
_cell.angle_alpha   90.00
_cell.angle_beta   90.00
_cell.angle_gamma   90.00
#
_symmetry.space_group_name_H-M   'P 1'
#
loop_
_entity.id
_entity.type
_entity.pdbx_description
1 polymer ?
#
loop_
_entity_poly.entity_id
_entity_poly.type
_entity_poly.pdbx_seq_one_letter_code
_entity_poly.pdbx_strand_id
1 'polypeptide(L)'
;MSEIAGRTGRVDGPVTRQQTGPRSAATAVVNESYSFACMRCGHGWEQSYEIEHHHDAEGSEFVMYVADGRVVPSPLSRPSCQNCDGHVVRIMRAGQVSSVQNSMHRPHHPERPLSRQPATARGEAPDEDLDRSVTPKEPHHWHLSDLLHPFHHRRAS
;
A
#
# COMPACT_ATOMS: atom_id res chain seq x y z
N MET A 1 52.64 -0.06 52.38
CA MET A 1 51.65 -1.15 52.48
C MET A 1 50.39 -0.62 51.79
N SER A 2 50.30 -0.81 50.46
CA SER A 2 49.39 -1.78 49.80
C SER A 2 47.93 -1.29 49.96
N GLU A 3 47.14 -1.02 48.92
CA GLU A 3 46.85 -1.88 47.78
C GLU A 3 46.42 -1.09 46.53
N ILE A 4 46.57 -1.80 45.43
CA ILE A 4 46.33 -1.50 44.03
C ILE A 4 44.99 -2.10 43.59
N ALA A 5 44.47 -1.55 42.50
CA ALA A 5 43.67 -2.20 41.46
C ALA A 5 42.14 -2.31 41.62
N GLY A 6 41.47 -2.08 40.47
CA GLY A 6 40.05 -2.33 40.23
C GLY A 6 39.49 -1.33 39.23
N ARG A 7 40.09 -1.17 38.05
CA ARG A 7 39.84 -1.97 36.84
C ARG A 7 38.47 -1.70 36.21
N THR A 8 38.59 -1.28 34.96
CA THR A 8 37.59 -1.03 33.93
C THR A 8 36.68 -2.22 33.62
N GLY A 9 35.48 -1.95 33.12
CA GLY A 9 34.63 -2.91 32.42
C GLY A 9 33.26 -2.30 32.09
N ARG A 10 33.14 -1.59 30.97
CA ARG A 10 32.48 -2.08 29.74
C ARG A 10 30.95 -2.01 29.87
N VAL A 11 30.38 -0.94 29.33
CA VAL A 11 28.95 -0.84 29.03
C VAL A 11 28.67 -1.81 27.89
N ASP A 12 27.77 -2.76 28.13
CA ASP A 12 27.23 -3.67 27.13
C ASP A 12 26.53 -2.84 26.04
N GLY A 13 27.11 -2.87 24.83
CA GLY A 13 26.41 -2.41 23.63
C GLY A 13 25.22 -3.32 23.34
N PRO A 14 24.19 -2.84 22.60
CA PRO A 14 23.05 -3.67 22.24
C PRO A 14 23.55 -4.88 21.44
N VAL A 15 23.38 -6.06 22.01
CA VAL A 15 23.57 -7.34 21.33
C VAL A 15 22.49 -7.42 20.27
N THR A 16 22.83 -7.04 19.04
CA THR A 16 22.06 -7.46 17.87
C THR A 16 22.06 -8.98 17.91
N ARG A 17 20.91 -9.58 18.27
CA ARG A 17 20.73 -11.03 18.22
C ARG A 17 20.97 -11.46 16.79
N GLN A 18 22.17 -11.92 16.49
CA GLN A 18 22.44 -12.67 15.28
C GLN A 18 21.55 -13.91 15.38
N GLN A 19 20.51 -13.95 14.56
CA GLN A 19 19.66 -15.12 14.43
C GLN A 19 20.48 -16.20 13.72
N THR A 20 21.18 -17.02 14.50
CA THR A 20 21.91 -18.18 14.02
C THR A 20 20.91 -19.31 13.78
N GLY A 21 20.52 -19.47 12.52
CA GLY A 21 19.60 -20.47 11.99
C GLY A 21 19.50 -20.34 10.46
N PRO A 22 18.78 -21.23 9.75
CA PRO A 22 18.82 -21.46 8.28
C PRO A 22 18.72 -20.23 7.35
N ARG A 23 18.39 -19.04 7.88
CA ARG A 23 18.43 -17.76 7.15
C ARG A 23 19.83 -17.33 6.70
N SER A 24 20.89 -17.83 7.36
CA SER A 24 22.28 -17.50 6.97
C SER A 24 22.71 -18.07 5.61
N ALA A 25 21.91 -18.97 5.02
CA ALA A 25 22.16 -19.57 3.70
C ALA A 25 21.53 -18.80 2.54
N ALA A 26 20.82 -17.70 2.81
CA ALA A 26 20.22 -16.89 1.76
C ALA A 26 21.30 -16.33 0.82
N THR A 27 21.13 -16.57 -0.48
CA THR A 27 22.02 -16.02 -1.52
C THR A 27 21.73 -14.55 -1.78
N ALA A 28 20.49 -14.12 -1.57
CA ALA A 28 20.08 -12.72 -1.61
C ALA A 28 18.86 -12.46 -0.73
N VAL A 29 18.72 -11.25 -0.19
CA VAL A 29 17.54 -10.82 0.57
C VAL A 29 17.01 -9.51 -0.01
N VAL A 30 15.73 -9.49 -0.35
CA VAL A 30 15.03 -8.31 -0.89
C VAL A 30 13.97 -7.86 0.11
N ASN A 31 13.90 -6.57 0.43
CA ASN A 31 12.82 -6.02 1.25
C ASN A 31 11.71 -5.51 0.34
N GLU A 32 10.51 -6.05 0.50
CA GLU A 32 9.33 -5.65 -0.27
C GLU A 32 8.13 -5.43 0.65
N SER A 33 7.30 -4.44 0.32
CA SER A 33 6.12 -4.12 1.11
C SER A 33 4.88 -4.20 0.25
N TYR A 34 3.82 -4.77 0.81
CA TYR A 34 2.56 -4.94 0.11
C TYR A 34 1.42 -4.34 0.92
N SER A 35 0.52 -3.65 0.22
CA SER A 35 -0.79 -3.28 0.76
C SER A 35 -1.81 -4.36 0.40
N PHE A 36 -2.70 -4.67 1.32
CA PHE A 36 -3.77 -5.65 1.15
C PHE A 36 -5.13 -4.99 1.42
N ALA A 37 -6.16 -5.47 0.73
CA ALA A 37 -7.53 -5.07 0.98
C ALA A 37 -8.46 -6.30 0.94
N CYS A 38 -9.16 -6.56 2.03
CA CYS A 38 -10.17 -7.60 2.07
C CYS A 38 -11.42 -7.16 1.33
N MET A 39 -11.81 -7.88 0.29
CA MET A 39 -13.03 -7.58 -0.46
C MET A 39 -14.30 -8.07 0.27
N ARG A 40 -14.17 -8.84 1.37
CA ARG A 40 -15.32 -9.29 2.18
C ARG A 40 -15.72 -8.28 3.26
N CYS A 41 -14.77 -7.75 4.02
CA CYS A 41 -15.05 -6.85 5.15
C CYS A 41 -14.45 -5.44 5.01
N GLY A 42 -13.76 -5.15 3.90
CA GLY A 42 -13.17 -3.83 3.62
C GLY A 42 -11.89 -3.51 4.40
N HIS A 43 -11.42 -4.40 5.28
CA HIS A 43 -10.21 -4.17 6.07
C HIS A 43 -8.97 -4.11 5.17
N GLY A 44 -8.20 -3.03 5.31
CA GLY A 44 -6.93 -2.84 4.63
C GLY A 44 -5.76 -2.82 5.60
N TRP A 45 -4.66 -3.47 5.24
CA TRP A 45 -3.43 -3.49 6.02
C TRP A 45 -2.21 -3.45 5.09
N GLU A 46 -1.07 -3.04 5.64
CA GLU A 46 0.21 -3.06 4.94
C GLU A 46 1.20 -3.89 5.74
N GLN A 47 2.03 -4.67 5.04
CA GLN A 47 3.03 -5.53 5.67
C GLN A 47 4.31 -5.50 4.84
N SER A 48 5.45 -5.39 5.54
CA SER A 48 6.79 -5.53 4.98
C SER A 48 7.28 -6.97 5.14
N TYR A 49 7.99 -7.45 4.11
CA TYR A 49 8.56 -8.78 4.04
C TYR A 49 10.03 -8.71 3.64
N GLU A 50 10.85 -9.55 4.28
CA GLU A 50 12.15 -9.96 3.76
C GLU A 50 11.90 -11.19 2.84
N ILE A 51 12.24 -11.07 1.56
CA ILE A 51 12.16 -12.12 0.55
C ILE A 51 13.56 -12.69 0.38
N GLU A 52 13.80 -13.84 0.99
CA GLU A 52 15.09 -14.53 0.96
C GLU A 52 15.12 -15.51 -0.23
N HIS A 53 16.14 -15.38 -1.07
CA HIS A 53 16.43 -16.32 -2.17
C HIS A 53 17.44 -17.36 -1.67
N HIS A 54 17.19 -18.62 -1.98
CA HIS A 54 17.97 -19.76 -1.53
C HIS A 54 18.18 -20.74 -2.67
N HIS A 55 19.18 -21.62 -2.52
CA HIS A 55 19.35 -22.82 -3.33
C HIS A 55 19.24 -24.05 -2.44
N ASP A 56 18.57 -25.10 -2.91
CA ASP A 56 18.57 -26.40 -2.24
C ASP A 56 19.90 -27.14 -2.44
N ALA A 57 20.03 -28.35 -1.87
CA ALA A 57 21.25 -29.14 -1.96
C ALA A 57 21.54 -29.63 -3.39
N GLU A 58 20.49 -29.72 -4.22
CA GLU A 58 20.51 -30.08 -5.63
C GLU A 58 20.77 -28.86 -6.54
N GLY A 59 20.81 -27.66 -5.97
CA GLY A 59 21.08 -26.38 -6.65
C GLY A 59 19.83 -25.65 -7.17
N SER A 60 18.62 -26.16 -6.92
CA SER A 60 17.36 -25.54 -7.34
C SER A 60 17.05 -24.29 -6.51
N GLU A 61 16.64 -23.22 -7.17
CA GLU A 61 16.27 -21.97 -6.50
C GLU A 61 14.89 -22.05 -5.84
N PHE A 62 14.79 -21.53 -4.61
CA PHE A 62 13.51 -21.33 -3.93
C PHE A 62 13.52 -20.03 -3.12
N VAL A 63 12.32 -19.57 -2.77
CA VAL A 63 12.11 -18.29 -2.07
C VAL A 63 11.42 -18.53 -0.73
N MET A 64 11.93 -17.89 0.31
CA MET A 64 11.31 -17.82 1.63
C MET A 64 10.82 -16.40 1.90
N TYR A 65 9.61 -16.30 2.44
CA TYR A 65 9.04 -15.03 2.86
C TYR A 65 9.15 -14.92 4.37
N VAL A 66 9.64 -13.79 4.86
CA VAL A 66 9.81 -13.54 6.29
C VAL A 66 9.10 -12.23 6.64
N ALA A 67 8.22 -12.28 7.64
CA ALA A 67 7.55 -11.10 8.21
C ALA A 67 7.82 -11.08 9.72
N ASP A 68 8.17 -9.92 10.25
CA ASP A 68 8.49 -9.73 11.68
C ASP A 68 9.52 -10.75 12.22
N GLY A 69 10.51 -11.09 11.38
CA GLY A 69 11.55 -12.08 11.68
C GLY A 69 11.07 -13.53 11.72
N ARG A 70 9.85 -13.83 11.26
CA ARG A 70 9.27 -15.18 11.20
C ARG A 70 9.03 -15.60 9.75
N VAL A 71 9.38 -16.84 9.42
CA VAL A 71 9.05 -17.42 8.12
C VAL A 71 7.54 -17.58 8.02
N VAL A 72 6.96 -17.09 6.93
CA VAL A 72 5.52 -17.10 6.65
C VAL A 72 5.25 -17.74 5.28
N PRO A 73 4.02 -18.23 5.03
CA PRO A 73 3.62 -18.61 3.67
C PRO A 73 3.76 -17.43 2.70
N SER A 74 3.90 -17.73 1.41
CA SER A 74 3.92 -16.68 0.39
C SER A 74 2.66 -15.82 0.49
N PRO A 75 2.80 -14.49 0.70
CA PRO A 75 1.66 -13.58 0.79
C PRO A 75 0.90 -13.46 -0.54
N LEU A 76 1.49 -13.96 -1.63
CA LEU A 76 0.95 -13.91 -2.99
C LEU A 76 0.06 -15.12 -3.33
N SER A 77 0.19 -16.24 -2.61
CA SER A 77 -0.53 -17.47 -2.96
C SER A 77 -1.99 -17.45 -2.47
N ARG A 78 -2.19 -17.24 -1.16
CA ARG A 78 -3.52 -17.24 -0.52
C ARG A 78 -3.51 -16.33 0.73
N PRO A 79 -3.47 -15.01 0.55
CA PRO A 79 -3.60 -14.09 1.69
C PRO A 79 -4.94 -14.28 2.41
N SER A 80 -4.89 -14.25 3.75
CA SER A 80 -6.08 -14.32 4.61
C SER A 80 -6.25 -12.98 5.35
N CYS A 81 -7.49 -12.49 5.40
CA CYS A 81 -7.79 -11.25 6.10
C CYS A 81 -7.65 -11.44 7.61
N GLN A 82 -6.78 -10.64 8.25
CA GLN A 82 -6.51 -10.69 9.69
C GLN A 82 -7.72 -10.31 10.58
N ASN A 83 -8.78 -9.76 9.99
CA ASN A 83 -9.99 -9.33 10.69
C ASN A 83 -11.18 -10.29 10.56
N CYS A 84 -11.29 -11.05 9.46
CA CYS A 84 -12.47 -11.90 9.21
C CYS A 84 -12.17 -13.26 8.58
N ASP A 85 -10.89 -13.62 8.46
CA ASP A 85 -10.39 -14.87 7.86
C ASP A 85 -10.84 -15.13 6.41
N GLY A 86 -11.40 -14.11 5.75
CA GLY A 86 -11.77 -14.16 4.35
C GLY A 86 -10.53 -14.24 3.45
N HIS A 87 -10.62 -15.07 2.41
CA HIS A 87 -9.51 -15.30 1.46
C HIS A 87 -9.62 -14.47 0.18
N VAL A 88 -10.71 -13.71 0.02
CA VAL A 88 -10.93 -12.82 -1.13
C VAL A 88 -10.25 -11.49 -0.82
N VAL A 89 -8.93 -11.45 -1.03
CA VAL A 89 -8.06 -10.31 -0.70
C VAL A 89 -7.37 -9.81 -1.96
N ARG A 90 -7.39 -8.50 -2.17
CA ARG A 90 -6.63 -7.83 -3.23
C ARG A 90 -5.26 -7.40 -2.69
N ILE A 91 -4.21 -7.70 -3.44
CA ILE A 91 -2.83 -7.27 -3.16
C ILE A 91 -2.52 -6.06 -4.06
N MET A 92 -1.89 -5.04 -3.50
CA MET A 92 -1.54 -3.79 -4.14
C MET A 92 -0.10 -3.40 -3.78
N ARG A 93 0.44 -2.39 -4.47
CA ARG A 93 1.74 -1.80 -4.11
C ARG A 93 1.70 -1.22 -2.70
N ALA A 94 2.86 -1.15 -2.05
CA ALA A 94 3.03 -0.42 -0.79
C ALA A 94 2.48 1.02 -0.87
N GLY A 95 2.08 1.57 0.28
CA GLY A 95 1.60 2.92 0.45
C GLY A 95 0.11 3.13 0.14
N GLN A 96 -0.61 2.14 -0.40
CA GLN A 96 -2.01 2.33 -0.78
C GLN A 96 -2.91 2.45 0.46
N VAL A 97 -2.71 1.61 1.47
CA VAL A 97 -3.49 1.63 2.71
C VAL A 97 -3.19 2.88 3.54
N SER A 98 -1.93 3.32 3.60
CA SER A 98 -1.55 4.55 4.31
C SER A 98 -2.06 5.81 3.59
N SER A 99 -2.03 5.84 2.25
CA SER A 99 -2.58 6.93 1.44
C SER A 99 -4.07 7.15 1.69
N VAL A 100 -4.87 6.07 1.69
CA VAL A 100 -6.31 6.14 1.99
C VAL A 100 -6.58 6.59 3.42
N GLN A 101 -5.84 6.07 4.39
CA GLN A 101 -5.98 6.53 5.77
C GLN A 101 -5.67 8.02 5.88
N ASN A 102 -4.58 8.48 5.28
CA ASN A 102 -4.21 9.89 5.34
C ASN A 102 -5.26 10.81 4.68
N SER A 103 -5.87 10.38 3.57
CA SER A 103 -6.93 11.16 2.92
C SER A 103 -8.21 11.24 3.78
N MET A 104 -8.53 10.21 4.57
CA MET A 104 -9.64 10.24 5.53
C MET A 104 -9.38 11.14 6.74
N HIS A 105 -8.13 11.20 7.22
CA HIS A 105 -7.75 12.03 8.36
C HIS A 105 -7.53 13.50 8.00
N ARG A 106 -7.23 13.79 6.73
CA ARG A 106 -7.14 15.17 6.26
C ARG A 106 -8.54 15.79 6.32
N PRO A 107 -8.73 16.93 7.00
CA PRO A 107 -9.98 17.67 6.91
C PRO A 107 -10.25 17.92 5.42
N HIS A 108 -11.43 17.49 4.95
CA HIS A 108 -11.94 17.92 3.67
C HIS A 108 -12.11 19.43 3.76
N HIS A 109 -11.06 20.18 3.45
CA HIS A 109 -11.25 21.52 2.94
C HIS A 109 -11.87 21.30 1.57
N PRO A 110 -13.15 21.67 1.36
CA PRO A 110 -13.59 21.88 0.01
C PRO A 110 -12.64 22.96 -0.51
N GLU A 111 -11.73 22.57 -1.39
CA GLU A 111 -11.09 23.48 -2.33
C GLU A 111 -12.26 24.21 -2.99
N ARG A 112 -12.59 25.38 -2.44
CA ARG A 112 -13.61 26.26 -2.97
C ARG A 112 -13.10 26.59 -4.36
N PRO A 113 -13.77 26.17 -5.44
CA PRO A 113 -13.30 26.48 -6.78
C PRO A 113 -13.15 27.99 -6.83
N LEU A 114 -11.92 28.47 -7.02
CA LEU A 114 -11.69 29.89 -7.20
C LEU A 114 -12.61 30.34 -8.33
N SER A 115 -13.49 31.26 -7.96
CA SER A 115 -14.60 31.76 -8.72
C SER A 115 -14.20 31.96 -10.18
N ARG A 116 -14.87 31.26 -11.10
CA ARG A 116 -14.93 31.64 -12.51
C ARG A 116 -15.45 33.07 -12.56
N GLN A 117 -14.59 34.04 -12.87
CA GLN A 117 -15.06 35.39 -13.21
C GLN A 117 -15.46 35.39 -14.70
N PRO A 118 -16.69 35.83 -15.04
CA PRO A 118 -17.06 36.13 -16.42
C PRO A 118 -16.42 37.45 -16.88
N ALA A 119 -16.02 37.49 -18.14
CA ALA A 119 -15.43 38.63 -18.85
C ALA A 119 -16.41 39.80 -19.04
N THR A 120 -15.90 41.05 -19.11
CA THR A 120 -16.34 42.08 -20.09
C THR A 120 -15.42 43.31 -20.10
N ALA A 121 -14.82 43.63 -21.26
CA ALA A 121 -14.64 45.00 -21.81
C ALA A 121 -14.08 44.85 -23.25
N ARG A 122 -14.95 44.72 -24.25
CA ARG A 122 -15.40 45.74 -25.22
C ARG A 122 -14.54 45.77 -26.49
N GLY A 123 -15.11 45.23 -27.56
CA GLY A 123 -14.69 45.40 -28.95
C GLY A 123 -15.87 45.03 -29.86
N GLU A 124 -16.31 45.98 -30.68
CA GLU A 124 -17.57 46.05 -31.44
C GLU A 124 -17.68 44.98 -32.57
N ALA A 125 -18.93 44.56 -32.89
CA ALA A 125 -19.36 43.65 -34.00
C ALA A 125 -19.39 44.38 -35.38
N PRO A 126 -19.80 43.81 -36.55
CA PRO A 126 -20.50 42.52 -36.88
C PRO A 126 -19.82 41.76 -38.07
N ASP A 127 -20.26 40.63 -38.67
CA ASP A 127 -21.58 40.09 -39.01
C ASP A 127 -21.46 38.60 -39.46
N GLU A 128 -22.59 37.88 -39.39
CA GLU A 128 -23.01 36.63 -40.09
C GLU A 128 -22.00 35.48 -40.31
N ASP A 129 -22.21 34.32 -39.68
CA ASP A 129 -22.67 33.14 -40.45
C ASP A 129 -23.01 31.93 -39.56
N LEU A 130 -23.91 31.13 -40.11
CA LEU A 130 -24.74 30.14 -39.43
C LEU A 130 -24.01 28.85 -39.03
N ASP A 131 -24.56 28.28 -37.96
CA ASP A 131 -24.73 26.86 -37.69
C ASP A 131 -23.97 26.27 -36.50
N ARG A 132 -24.81 25.64 -35.70
CA ARG A 132 -24.67 25.17 -34.35
C ARG A 132 -24.35 23.70 -34.48
N SER A 133 -23.23 23.20 -33.97
CA SER A 133 -23.25 22.49 -32.69
C SER A 133 -21.86 21.90 -32.41
N VAL A 134 -20.98 22.68 -31.80
CA VAL A 134 -19.86 22.09 -31.04
C VAL A 134 -20.44 21.67 -29.70
N THR A 135 -20.92 20.43 -29.62
CA THR A 135 -21.21 19.79 -28.34
C THR A 135 -19.94 19.84 -27.49
N PRO A 136 -19.96 20.45 -26.29
CA PRO A 136 -18.86 20.30 -25.36
C PRO A 136 -18.72 18.82 -25.05
N LYS A 137 -17.56 18.23 -25.36
CA LYS A 137 -17.21 16.86 -25.00
C LYS A 137 -17.48 16.72 -23.51
N GLU A 138 -18.49 15.94 -23.16
CA GLU A 138 -18.90 15.70 -21.77
C GLU A 138 -17.63 15.34 -20.97
N PRO A 139 -17.36 16.04 -19.85
CA PRO A 139 -16.40 15.51 -18.90
C PRO A 139 -16.91 14.13 -18.53
N HIS A 140 -16.10 13.09 -18.71
CA HIS A 140 -16.46 11.77 -18.19
C HIS A 140 -16.50 11.90 -16.66
N HIS A 141 -17.68 12.21 -16.15
CA HIS A 141 -17.99 12.31 -14.73
C HIS A 141 -17.92 10.87 -14.21
N TRP A 142 -16.76 10.50 -13.68
CA TRP A 142 -16.64 9.31 -12.86
C TRP A 142 -17.60 9.50 -11.69
N HIS A 143 -18.76 8.86 -11.76
CA HIS A 143 -19.71 8.94 -10.67
C HIS A 143 -19.21 7.98 -9.59
N LEU A 144 -18.84 8.51 -8.41
CA LEU A 144 -18.33 7.72 -7.29
C LEU A 144 -19.27 6.56 -6.90
N SER A 145 -20.56 6.69 -7.20
CA SER A 145 -21.52 5.60 -6.97
C SER A 145 -21.28 4.40 -7.89
N ASP A 146 -20.67 4.55 -9.07
CA ASP A 146 -20.36 3.40 -9.95
C ASP A 146 -19.21 2.54 -9.41
N LEU A 147 -18.39 3.07 -8.49
CA LEU A 147 -17.30 2.34 -7.83
C LEU A 147 -17.74 1.61 -6.54
N LEU A 148 -18.96 1.85 -6.07
CA LEU A 148 -19.49 1.35 -4.79
C LEU A 148 -20.44 0.15 -4.92
N HIS A 149 -20.64 -0.40 -6.12
CA HIS A 149 -21.52 -1.57 -6.33
C HIS A 149 -20.84 -2.94 -6.56
N PRO A 150 -19.78 -3.37 -5.84
CA PRO A 150 -19.30 -4.75 -6.02
C PRO A 150 -20.22 -5.83 -5.41
N PHE A 151 -21.25 -5.50 -4.63
CA PHE A 151 -21.99 -6.51 -3.85
C PHE A 151 -23.52 -6.37 -3.90
N HIS A 152 -24.12 -6.72 -5.04
CA HIS A 152 -25.48 -7.25 -5.02
C HIS A 152 -25.41 -8.77 -4.77
N HIS A 153 -25.59 -9.14 -3.51
CA HIS A 153 -25.61 -10.52 -3.03
C HIS A 153 -26.60 -11.39 -3.80
N ARG A 154 -26.15 -12.53 -4.35
CA ARG A 154 -27.04 -13.68 -4.54
C ARG A 154 -27.24 -14.33 -3.17
N ARG A 155 -28.43 -14.18 -2.60
CA ARG A 155 -28.89 -15.08 -1.53
C ARG A 155 -29.14 -16.44 -2.18
N ALA A 156 -28.37 -17.45 -1.78
CA ALA A 156 -28.72 -18.84 -2.03
C ALA A 156 -29.46 -19.34 -0.78
N SER A 157 -30.66 -19.87 -1.00
CA SER A 157 -31.46 -20.64 -0.04
C SER A 157 -30.79 -21.96 0.30
#